data_AF-A0A497I8P9-F1
#
_entry.id   AF-A0A497I8P9-F1
#
_cell.length_a   1.000
_cell.length_b   1.000
_cell.length_c   1.000
_cell.angle_alpha   90.00
_cell.angle_beta   90.00
_cell.angle_gamma   90.00
#
_symmetry.space_group_name_H-M   'P 1'
#
loop_
_entity.id
_entity.type
_entity.pdbx_description
1 polymer ?
#
loop_
_entity_poly.entity_id
_entity_poly.type
_entity_poly.pdbx_seq_one_letter_code
_entity_poly.pdbx_strand_id
1 'polypeptide(L)'
;QRLSSLKRPEDVIGNIYEIKGKEDMLGDVNEFSMLLNACGKVGKPDIALSLCLGNSKLLDTSKRIMSEYRKMILNALEFVYENLNNPEVYIQEEKFTAIIGRDKIPHQVSSTVASIIINSKSFPTKKILIVFSDMEDSVKISLRRKLGFKVNLGKIAHEIAEELDGEGGGHVRAAGAKIPKGKELEFVRKFREKLQSLPSKEFIS
;
A
#
# COMPACT_ATOMS: atom_id res chain seq x y z
N GLN A 1 30.20 -1.71 5.88
CA GLN A 1 29.56 -3.04 6.02
C GLN A 1 28.03 -2.89 5.89
N ARG A 2 27.45 -3.04 4.68
CA ARG A 2 25.98 -3.07 4.47
C ARG A 2 25.61 -3.82 3.18
N LEU A 3 26.36 -4.86 2.83
CA LEU A 3 26.10 -5.73 1.66
C LEU A 3 25.67 -7.15 2.06
N SER A 4 25.74 -7.51 3.34
CA SER A 4 25.57 -8.89 3.82
C SER A 4 24.12 -9.33 4.06
N SER A 5 23.12 -8.50 3.76
CA SER A 5 21.70 -8.82 3.99
C SER A 5 20.86 -9.03 2.72
N LEU A 6 21.48 -8.90 1.53
CA LEU A 6 20.81 -9.14 0.26
C LEU A 6 20.78 -10.65 -0.01
N LYS A 7 19.60 -11.26 0.15
CA LYS A 7 19.43 -12.70 -0.07
C LYS A 7 19.59 -13.09 -1.54
N ARG A 8 19.50 -12.12 -2.46
CA ARG A 8 19.63 -12.32 -3.91
C ARG A 8 20.22 -11.06 -4.58
N PRO A 9 21.29 -11.18 -5.39
CA PRO A 9 21.89 -10.05 -6.12
C PRO A 9 20.90 -9.30 -7.02
N GLU A 10 19.91 -10.00 -7.57
CA GLU A 10 18.84 -9.40 -8.39
C GLU A 10 17.90 -8.45 -7.63
N ASP A 11 17.94 -8.38 -6.30
CA ASP A 11 17.17 -7.39 -5.53
C ASP A 11 17.81 -5.98 -5.58
N VAL A 12 19.04 -5.86 -6.12
CA VAL A 12 19.78 -4.58 -6.26
C VAL A 12 20.22 -4.33 -7.72
N ILE A 13 20.33 -5.38 -8.52
CA ILE A 13 20.66 -5.30 -9.94
C ILE A 13 19.39 -5.52 -10.75
N GLY A 14 19.02 -4.53 -11.57
CA GLY A 14 17.82 -4.59 -12.42
C GLY A 14 17.97 -3.76 -13.68
N ASN A 15 16.96 -3.84 -14.56
CA ASN A 15 16.95 -3.08 -15.81
C ASN A 15 16.71 -1.60 -15.51
N ILE A 16 17.58 -0.74 -16.07
CA ILE A 16 17.42 0.71 -16.11
C ILE A 16 16.92 1.05 -17.52
N TYR A 17 15.84 1.83 -17.59
CA TYR A 17 15.28 2.30 -18.86
C TYR A 17 15.40 3.81 -18.89
N GLU A 18 16.12 4.34 -19.87
CA GLU A 18 16.36 5.77 -20.04
C GLU A 18 15.48 6.37 -21.16
N ILE A 19 14.92 7.54 -20.90
CA ILE A 19 14.15 8.33 -21.86
C ILE A 19 15.10 9.32 -22.54
N LYS A 20 15.40 9.06 -23.82
CA LYS A 20 16.30 9.91 -24.61
C LYS A 20 15.82 11.37 -24.64
N GLY A 21 16.74 12.30 -24.42
CA GLY A 21 16.47 13.74 -24.46
C GLY A 21 15.75 14.29 -23.21
N LYS A 22 15.65 13.49 -22.15
CA LYS A 22 15.22 13.94 -20.82
C LYS A 22 16.38 13.83 -19.85
N GLU A 23 16.46 14.80 -18.94
CA GLU A 23 17.48 14.87 -17.91
C GLU A 23 16.84 14.71 -16.53
N ASP A 24 17.66 14.51 -15.49
CA ASP A 24 17.20 14.39 -14.10
C ASP A 24 16.21 13.22 -13.91
N MET A 25 15.30 13.31 -12.94
CA MET A 25 14.24 12.31 -12.66
C MET A 25 13.31 12.04 -13.85
N LEU A 26 13.36 12.84 -14.92
CA LEU A 26 12.60 12.61 -16.15
C LEU A 26 13.30 11.66 -17.12
N GLY A 27 14.61 11.45 -16.93
CA GLY A 27 15.44 10.56 -17.75
C GLY A 27 15.30 9.10 -17.36
N ASP A 28 15.16 8.76 -16.08
CA ASP A 28 14.94 7.38 -15.63
C ASP A 28 13.44 7.05 -15.55
N VAL A 29 13.01 5.98 -16.22
CA VAL A 29 11.59 5.57 -16.27
C VAL A 29 11.03 5.23 -14.89
N ASN A 30 11.82 4.63 -14.00
CA ASN A 30 11.35 4.27 -12.66
C ASN A 30 11.18 5.53 -11.80
N GLU A 31 12.14 6.44 -11.82
CA GLU A 31 12.06 7.70 -11.09
C GLU A 31 10.91 8.56 -11.60
N PHE A 32 10.73 8.63 -12.93
CA PHE A 32 9.64 9.38 -13.51
C PHE A 32 8.28 8.76 -13.15
N SER A 33 8.16 7.43 -13.22
CA SER A 33 6.94 6.72 -12.80
C SER A 33 6.61 6.96 -11.32
N MET A 34 7.60 6.95 -10.43
CA MET A 34 7.40 7.30 -9.02
C MET A 34 6.88 8.72 -8.86
N LEU A 35 7.45 9.68 -9.60
CA LEU A 35 7.06 11.09 -9.59
C LEU A 35 5.60 11.29 -10.03
N LEU A 36 5.21 10.64 -11.13
CA LEU A 36 3.83 10.66 -11.64
C LEU A 36 2.86 10.05 -10.62
N ASN A 37 3.23 8.91 -10.03
CA ASN A 37 2.42 8.26 -9.00
C ASN A 37 2.26 9.14 -7.76
N ALA A 38 3.34 9.76 -7.27
CA ALA A 38 3.28 10.70 -6.15
C ALA A 38 2.31 11.86 -6.43
N CYS A 39 2.43 12.49 -7.60
CA CYS A 39 1.54 13.56 -8.04
C CYS A 39 0.07 13.11 -8.08
N GLY A 40 -0.21 11.94 -8.64
CA GLY A 40 -1.57 11.39 -8.64
C GLY A 40 -2.11 11.12 -7.23
N LYS A 41 -1.28 10.58 -6.33
CA LYS A 41 -1.68 10.29 -4.94
C LYS A 41 -1.97 11.52 -4.12
N VAL A 42 -1.30 12.66 -4.37
CA VAL A 42 -1.54 13.92 -3.65
C VAL A 42 -2.59 14.82 -4.32
N GLY A 43 -3.33 14.30 -5.32
CA GLY A 43 -4.37 15.08 -6.00
C GLY A 43 -3.85 16.14 -6.96
N LYS A 44 -2.66 15.94 -7.53
CA LYS A 44 -2.04 16.80 -8.55
C LYS A 44 -1.79 16.06 -9.89
N PRO A 45 -2.80 15.35 -10.45
CA PRO A 45 -2.61 14.62 -11.71
C PRO A 45 -2.35 15.54 -12.91
N ASP A 46 -2.79 16.80 -12.84
CA ASP A 46 -2.54 17.85 -13.83
C ASP A 46 -1.04 18.16 -13.99
N ILE A 47 -0.30 18.18 -12.88
CA ILE A 47 1.17 18.35 -12.90
C ILE A 47 1.84 17.14 -13.55
N ALA A 48 1.40 15.92 -13.19
CA ALA A 48 1.90 14.70 -13.78
C ALA A 48 1.69 14.67 -15.30
N LEU A 49 0.48 14.98 -15.76
CA LEU A 49 0.14 15.05 -17.19
C LEU A 49 0.99 16.09 -17.91
N SER A 50 1.16 17.28 -17.32
CA SER A 50 1.96 18.35 -17.89
C SER A 50 3.44 17.96 -18.07
N LEU A 51 4.01 17.20 -17.13
CA LEU A 51 5.36 16.65 -17.26
C LEU A 51 5.47 15.64 -18.40
N CYS A 52 4.48 14.76 -18.55
CA CYS A 52 4.42 13.81 -19.68
C CYS A 52 4.35 14.53 -21.03
N LEU A 53 3.67 15.69 -21.08
CA LEU A 53 3.60 16.56 -22.27
C LEU A 53 4.86 17.41 -22.49
N GLY A 54 5.90 17.23 -21.66
CA GLY A 54 7.21 17.83 -21.84
C GLY A 54 7.42 19.18 -21.16
N ASN A 55 6.50 19.62 -20.30
CA ASN A 55 6.67 20.86 -19.54
C ASN A 55 7.64 20.68 -18.36
N SER A 56 8.95 20.69 -18.65
CA SER A 56 10.02 20.52 -17.65
C SER A 56 10.06 21.61 -16.57
N LYS A 57 9.40 22.76 -16.78
CA LYS A 57 9.32 23.84 -15.79
C LYS A 57 8.61 23.43 -14.50
N LEU A 58 7.80 22.37 -14.54
CA LEU A 58 7.10 21.85 -13.36
C LEU A 58 7.91 20.83 -12.56
N LEU A 59 9.15 20.53 -12.99
CA LEU A 59 9.98 19.51 -12.34
C LEU A 59 10.24 19.86 -10.87
N ASP A 60 10.62 21.08 -10.53
CA ASP A 60 10.87 21.48 -9.13
C ASP A 60 9.62 21.40 -8.26
N THR A 61 8.45 21.74 -8.82
CA THR A 61 7.17 21.57 -8.13
C THR A 61 6.87 20.09 -7.87
N SER A 62 7.11 19.21 -8.85
CA SER A 62 6.90 17.77 -8.68
C SER A 62 7.90 17.15 -7.69
N LYS A 63 9.15 17.63 -7.63
CA LYS A 63 10.13 17.21 -6.62
C LYS A 63 9.69 17.58 -5.20
N ARG A 64 9.10 18.75 -5.02
CA ARG A 64 8.50 19.16 -3.73
C ARG A 64 7.34 18.23 -3.33
N ILE A 65 6.44 17.93 -4.27
CA ILE A 65 5.37 16.94 -4.08
C ILE A 65 5.92 15.57 -3.68
N MET A 66 6.97 15.10 -4.36
CA MET A 66 7.64 13.84 -4.02
C MET A 66 8.19 13.86 -2.59
N SER A 67 8.80 14.98 -2.18
CA SER A 67 9.32 15.14 -0.81
C SER A 67 8.21 15.08 0.24
N GLU A 68 7.08 15.75 -0.01
CA GLU A 68 5.90 15.69 0.88
C GLU A 68 5.32 14.28 0.96
N TYR A 69 5.17 13.62 -0.19
CA TYR A 69 4.70 12.24 -0.26
C TYR A 69 5.60 11.27 0.51
N ARG A 70 6.94 11.42 0.39
CA ARG A 70 7.91 10.64 1.18
C ARG A 70 7.76 10.90 2.67
N LYS A 71 7.58 12.15 3.09
CA LYS A 71 7.36 12.51 4.49
C LYS A 71 6.09 11.86 5.06
N MET A 72 5.00 11.85 4.29
CA MET A 72 3.76 11.16 4.68
C MET A 72 3.99 9.65 4.90
N ILE A 73 4.77 8.99 4.02
CA ILE A 73 5.11 7.58 4.17
C ILE A 73 5.94 7.34 5.43
N LEU A 74 6.97 8.15 5.68
CA LEU A 74 7.85 8.01 6.85
C LEU A 74 7.05 8.15 8.15
N ASN A 75 6.23 9.20 8.27
CA ASN A 75 5.40 9.43 9.46
C ASN A 75 4.41 8.27 9.69
N ALA A 76 3.82 7.74 8.62
CA ALA A 76 2.90 6.60 8.72
C ALA A 76 3.62 5.31 9.16
N LEU A 77 4.85 5.07 8.69
CA LEU A 77 5.66 3.92 9.10
C LEU A 77 6.10 4.04 10.57
N GLU A 78 6.49 5.24 11.00
CA GLU A 78 6.84 5.55 12.38
C GLU A 78 5.66 5.30 13.32
N PHE A 79 4.48 5.84 12.98
CA PHE A 79 3.24 5.60 13.73
C PHE A 79 2.97 4.09 13.92
N VAL A 80 3.09 3.29 12.86
CA VAL A 80 2.89 1.84 12.96
C VAL A 80 3.95 1.19 13.85
N TYR A 81 5.21 1.60 13.71
CA TYR A 81 6.33 1.04 14.46
C TYR A 81 6.19 1.29 15.96
N GLU A 82 5.78 2.50 16.35
CA GLU A 82 5.53 2.87 17.75
C GLU A 82 4.32 2.12 18.35
N ASN A 83 3.38 1.69 17.52
CA ASN A 83 2.13 1.06 17.95
C ASN A 83 2.10 -0.47 17.73
N LEU A 84 3.25 -1.12 17.51
CA LEU A 84 3.33 -2.58 17.30
C LEU A 84 2.71 -3.40 18.45
N ASN A 85 2.73 -2.88 19.67
CA ASN A 85 2.19 -3.53 20.87
C ASN A 85 0.80 -3.00 21.27
N ASN A 86 0.21 -2.07 20.49
CA ASN A 86 -1.10 -1.51 20.77
C ASN A 86 -2.18 -2.33 20.03
N PRO A 87 -3.00 -3.13 20.72
CA PRO A 87 -3.99 -3.99 20.07
C PRO A 87 -5.14 -3.22 19.40
N GLU A 88 -5.34 -1.94 19.72
CA GLU A 88 -6.34 -1.09 19.03
C GLU A 88 -5.85 -0.63 17.65
N VAL A 89 -4.53 -0.61 17.44
CA VAL A 89 -3.89 -0.18 16.19
C VAL A 89 -3.37 -1.37 15.40
N TYR A 90 -2.67 -2.31 16.05
CA TYR A 90 -1.96 -3.42 15.42
C TYR A 90 -2.56 -4.77 15.86
N ILE A 91 -3.53 -5.24 15.08
CA ILE A 91 -4.27 -6.47 15.36
C ILE A 91 -3.57 -7.64 14.66
N GLN A 92 -3.08 -8.61 15.43
CA GLN A 92 -2.47 -9.83 14.90
C GLN A 92 -3.41 -11.03 15.00
N GLU A 93 -3.67 -11.65 13.85
CA GLU A 93 -4.43 -12.89 13.73
C GLU A 93 -3.51 -14.03 13.27
N GLU A 94 -4.05 -15.24 13.12
CA GLU A 94 -3.25 -16.38 12.65
C GLU A 94 -2.67 -16.14 11.24
N LYS A 95 -3.52 -15.71 10.29
CA LYS A 95 -3.18 -15.58 8.88
C LYS A 95 -2.93 -14.14 8.42
N PHE A 96 -3.40 -13.14 9.17
CA PHE A 96 -3.32 -11.74 8.76
C PHE A 96 -2.96 -10.80 9.90
N THR A 97 -2.55 -9.60 9.52
CA THR A 97 -2.34 -8.47 10.42
C THR A 97 -3.21 -7.32 9.92
N ALA A 98 -3.94 -6.65 10.81
CA ALA A 98 -4.71 -5.46 10.50
C ALA A 98 -4.12 -4.25 11.23
N ILE A 99 -4.00 -3.12 10.51
CA ILE A 99 -3.50 -1.84 11.03
C ILE A 99 -4.63 -0.82 10.94
N ILE A 100 -5.13 -0.36 12.10
CA ILE A 100 -6.14 0.69 12.20
C ILE A 100 -5.44 2.05 12.20
N GLY A 101 -5.24 2.61 11.01
CA GLY A 101 -4.44 3.82 10.80
C GLY A 101 -5.16 5.14 11.06
N ARG A 102 -6.49 5.17 10.99
CA ARG A 102 -7.33 6.37 11.14
C ARG A 102 -6.78 7.56 10.34
N ASP A 103 -6.60 8.72 10.97
CA ASP A 103 -5.97 9.93 10.41
C ASP A 103 -4.43 9.86 10.36
N LYS A 104 -3.80 8.95 11.11
CA LYS A 104 -2.33 8.82 11.21
C LYS A 104 -1.68 8.15 10.00
N ILE A 105 -2.44 7.35 9.25
CA ILE A 105 -2.01 6.82 7.96
C ILE A 105 -2.87 7.47 6.87
N PRO A 106 -2.39 8.51 6.17
CA PRO A 106 -3.18 9.17 5.15
C PRO A 106 -3.58 8.19 4.03
N HIS A 107 -4.83 8.26 3.58
CA HIS A 107 -5.40 7.36 2.57
C HIS A 107 -4.67 7.40 1.21
N GLN A 108 -3.92 8.47 0.95
CA GLN A 108 -3.05 8.65 -0.22
C GLN A 108 -1.88 7.66 -0.19
N VAL A 109 -1.29 7.41 0.98
CA VAL A 109 -0.09 6.58 1.14
C VAL A 109 -0.38 5.17 1.66
N SER A 110 -1.60 4.90 2.14
CA SER A 110 -1.97 3.63 2.78
C SER A 110 -1.61 2.39 1.98
N SER A 111 -1.80 2.42 0.65
CA SER A 111 -1.43 1.32 -0.24
C SER A 111 0.08 1.09 -0.36
N THR A 112 0.85 2.17 -0.25
CA THR A 112 2.33 2.15 -0.32
C THR A 112 2.90 1.68 1.00
N VAL A 113 2.38 2.22 2.11
CA VAL A 113 2.67 1.79 3.48
C VAL A 113 2.40 0.30 3.64
N ALA A 114 1.24 -0.20 3.19
CA ALA A 114 0.92 -1.62 3.22
C ALA A 114 1.95 -2.48 2.45
N SER A 115 2.38 -2.02 1.26
CA SER A 115 3.40 -2.71 0.47
C SER A 115 4.77 -2.72 1.15
N ILE A 116 5.16 -1.63 1.82
CA ILE A 116 6.44 -1.55 2.55
C ILE A 116 6.41 -2.48 3.76
N ILE A 117 5.37 -2.37 4.58
CA ILE A 117 5.25 -3.10 5.86
C ILE A 117 5.23 -4.62 5.62
N ILE A 118 4.46 -5.12 4.65
CA ILE A 118 4.36 -6.57 4.42
C ILE A 118 5.66 -7.22 3.90
N ASN A 119 6.51 -6.43 3.23
CA ASN A 119 7.78 -6.89 2.66
C ASN A 119 8.99 -6.57 3.57
N SER A 120 8.78 -5.78 4.63
CA SER A 120 9.83 -5.42 5.58
C SER A 120 9.97 -6.44 6.71
N LYS A 121 11.22 -6.68 7.14
CA LYS A 121 11.51 -7.51 8.32
C LYS A 121 11.31 -6.76 9.64
N SER A 122 11.23 -5.43 9.60
CA SER A 122 11.06 -4.59 10.80
C SER A 122 9.65 -4.65 11.38
N PHE A 123 8.68 -5.17 10.62
CA PHE A 123 7.29 -5.28 11.04
C PHE A 123 6.88 -6.76 11.13
N PRO A 124 6.44 -7.26 12.29
CA PRO A 124 6.07 -8.66 12.50
C PRO A 124 4.69 -8.97 11.90
N THR A 125 4.60 -8.93 10.56
CA THR A 125 3.37 -9.16 9.82
C THR A 125 3.13 -10.64 9.53
N LYS A 126 1.86 -11.05 9.45
CA LYS A 126 1.45 -12.39 9.04
C LYS A 126 1.47 -12.55 7.51
N LYS A 127 0.66 -13.43 6.94
CA LYS A 127 0.65 -13.72 5.49
C LYS A 127 -0.06 -12.65 4.67
N ILE A 128 -1.05 -11.99 5.28
CA ILE A 128 -1.82 -10.87 4.71
C ILE A 128 -1.66 -9.66 5.62
N LEU A 129 -1.62 -8.47 5.04
CA LEU A 129 -1.70 -7.19 5.73
C LEU A 129 -2.92 -6.43 5.24
N ILE A 130 -3.65 -5.84 6.17
CA ILE A 130 -4.79 -4.95 5.94
C ILE A 130 -4.47 -3.62 6.60
N VAL A 131 -4.55 -2.51 5.86
CA VAL A 131 -4.32 -1.16 6.40
C VAL A 131 -5.58 -0.33 6.20
N PHE A 132 -6.12 0.20 7.29
CA PHE A 132 -7.29 1.08 7.31
C PHE A 132 -6.84 2.53 7.44
N SER A 133 -7.46 3.41 6.67
CA SER A 133 -7.16 4.85 6.66
C SER A 133 -8.44 5.64 6.49
N ASP A 134 -8.63 6.65 7.33
CA ASP A 134 -9.81 7.49 7.28
C ASP A 134 -9.82 8.35 6.01
N MET A 135 -11.00 8.46 5.43
CA MET A 135 -11.38 9.51 4.49
C MET A 135 -12.45 10.38 5.15
N GLU A 136 -13.03 11.33 4.42
CA GLU A 136 -14.06 12.23 4.94
C GLU A 136 -15.26 11.46 5.51
N ASP A 137 -15.93 10.64 4.69
CA ASP A 137 -17.16 9.92 5.08
C ASP A 137 -17.01 8.38 5.11
N SER A 138 -15.78 7.89 4.99
CA SER A 138 -15.54 6.44 4.83
C SER A 138 -14.15 6.06 5.32
N VAL A 139 -13.89 4.75 5.35
CA VAL A 139 -12.56 4.19 5.58
C VAL A 139 -12.09 3.47 4.34
N LYS A 140 -10.91 3.84 3.87
CA LYS A 140 -10.20 3.14 2.82
C LYS A 140 -9.39 2.01 3.41
N ILE A 141 -9.48 0.85 2.77
CA ILE A 141 -8.79 -0.38 3.17
C ILE A 141 -7.82 -0.76 2.06
N SER A 142 -6.56 -1.02 2.42
CA SER A 142 -5.53 -1.52 1.51
C SER A 142 -5.09 -2.92 1.94
N LEU A 143 -5.30 -3.92 1.08
CA LEU A 143 -4.93 -5.30 1.36
C LEU A 143 -3.72 -5.73 0.53
N ARG A 144 -2.79 -6.45 1.16
CA ARG A 144 -1.60 -7.05 0.53
C ARG A 144 -1.38 -8.45 1.07
N ARG A 145 -0.86 -9.37 0.25
CA ARG A 145 -0.39 -10.69 0.71
C ARG A 145 1.08 -10.91 0.36
N LYS A 146 1.78 -11.70 1.18
CA LYS A 146 3.14 -12.17 0.90
C LYS A 146 3.16 -13.02 -0.37
N LEU A 147 4.31 -13.02 -1.06
CA LEU A 147 4.52 -13.91 -2.20
C LEU A 147 4.41 -15.38 -1.76
N GLY A 148 3.85 -16.24 -2.61
CA GLY A 148 3.65 -17.67 -2.32
C GLY A 148 2.42 -17.99 -1.47
N PHE A 149 1.76 -17.02 -0.83
CA PHE A 149 0.47 -17.25 -0.18
C PHE A 149 -0.65 -17.10 -1.21
N LYS A 150 -1.42 -18.17 -1.47
CA LYS A 150 -2.54 -18.14 -2.43
C LYS A 150 -3.84 -17.84 -1.68
N VAL A 151 -4.52 -16.78 -2.10
CA VAL A 151 -5.83 -16.28 -1.64
C VAL A 151 -6.24 -15.12 -2.56
N ASN A 152 -7.46 -15.09 -3.08
CA ASN A 152 -7.87 -13.97 -3.93
C ASN A 152 -8.33 -12.77 -3.07
N LEU A 153 -7.42 -11.82 -2.81
CA LEU A 153 -7.75 -10.65 -2.00
C LEU A 153 -8.81 -9.75 -2.66
N GLY A 154 -8.83 -9.65 -3.99
CA GLY A 154 -9.81 -8.84 -4.71
C GLY A 154 -11.23 -9.36 -4.48
N LYS A 155 -11.43 -10.67 -4.61
CA LYS A 155 -12.72 -11.34 -4.36
C LYS A 155 -13.17 -11.18 -2.91
N ILE A 156 -12.28 -11.42 -1.94
CA ILE A 156 -12.61 -11.29 -0.51
C ILE A 156 -12.96 -9.85 -0.15
N ALA A 157 -12.18 -8.88 -0.64
CA ALA A 157 -12.42 -7.46 -0.37
C ALA A 157 -13.76 -7.01 -0.95
N HIS A 158 -14.13 -7.48 -2.15
CA HIS A 158 -15.41 -7.20 -2.78
C HIS A 158 -16.59 -7.73 -1.93
N GLU A 159 -16.60 -9.03 -1.63
CA GLU A 159 -17.69 -9.68 -0.91
C GLU A 159 -17.91 -9.06 0.49
N ILE A 160 -16.82 -8.81 1.25
CA ILE A 160 -16.94 -8.21 2.58
C ILE A 160 -17.37 -6.75 2.51
N ALA A 161 -16.87 -5.98 1.54
CA ALA A 161 -17.24 -4.58 1.42
C ALA A 161 -18.72 -4.44 1.03
N GLU A 162 -19.21 -5.27 0.11
CA GLU A 162 -20.62 -5.30 -0.30
C GLU A 162 -21.54 -5.60 0.90
N GLU A 163 -21.19 -6.59 1.74
CA GLU A 163 -21.92 -6.89 2.99
C GLU A 163 -21.89 -5.75 4.02
N LEU A 164 -20.98 -4.78 3.87
CA LEU A 164 -20.82 -3.65 4.79
C LEU A 164 -21.27 -2.32 4.17
N ASP A 165 -22.09 -2.34 3.11
CA ASP A 165 -22.57 -1.16 2.38
C ASP A 165 -21.40 -0.32 1.79
N GLY A 166 -20.36 -1.01 1.33
CA GLY A 166 -19.17 -0.44 0.74
C GLY A 166 -18.86 -1.00 -0.64
N GLU A 167 -17.73 -0.58 -1.18
CA GLU A 167 -17.21 -1.03 -2.47
C GLU A 167 -15.83 -1.64 -2.29
N GLY A 168 -15.55 -2.75 -2.99
CA GLY A 168 -14.28 -3.45 -2.88
C GLY A 168 -13.91 -4.20 -4.15
N GLY A 169 -12.61 -4.44 -4.32
CA GLY A 169 -12.10 -5.19 -5.46
C GLY A 169 -10.58 -5.09 -5.63
N GLY A 170 -10.09 -5.53 -6.78
CA GLY A 170 -8.68 -5.45 -7.16
C GLY A 170 -8.11 -6.79 -7.59
N HIS A 171 -6.78 -6.90 -7.51
CA HIS A 171 -6.06 -8.07 -7.97
C HIS A 171 -5.96 -9.16 -6.91
N VAL A 172 -5.65 -10.37 -7.36
CA VAL A 172 -5.44 -11.56 -6.52
C VAL A 172 -4.44 -11.31 -5.37
N ARG A 173 -3.41 -10.47 -5.58
CA ARG A 173 -2.34 -10.18 -4.61
C ARG A 173 -2.50 -8.87 -3.84
N ALA A 174 -3.29 -7.95 -4.36
CA ALA A 174 -3.37 -6.58 -3.88
C ALA A 174 -4.77 -6.06 -4.20
N ALA A 175 -5.52 -5.70 -3.16
CA ALA A 175 -6.90 -5.27 -3.27
C ALA A 175 -7.12 -3.99 -2.45
N GLY A 176 -8.27 -3.37 -2.68
CA GLY A 176 -8.75 -2.25 -1.89
C GLY A 176 -10.24 -2.39 -1.61
N ALA A 177 -10.68 -1.72 -0.56
CA ALA A 177 -12.09 -1.52 -0.27
C ALA A 177 -12.32 -0.14 0.34
N LYS A 178 -13.57 0.31 0.32
CA LYS A 178 -14.05 1.52 0.95
C LYS A 178 -15.36 1.16 1.65
N ILE A 179 -15.42 1.38 2.96
CA ILE A 179 -16.59 1.06 3.80
C ILE A 179 -16.98 2.29 4.64
N PRO A 180 -18.22 2.37 5.15
CA PRO A 180 -18.60 3.38 6.13
C PRO A 180 -17.69 3.36 7.38
N LYS A 181 -17.49 4.53 8.00
CA LYS A 181 -16.75 4.65 9.27
C LYS A 181 -17.40 3.83 10.39
N GLY A 182 -16.60 3.30 11.30
CA GLY A 182 -17.07 2.49 12.43
C GLY A 182 -17.28 1.00 12.11
N LYS A 183 -17.15 0.59 10.84
CA LYS A 183 -17.25 -0.81 10.41
C LYS A 183 -15.88 -1.51 10.29
N GLU A 184 -14.79 -0.90 10.77
CA GLU A 184 -13.42 -1.41 10.61
C GLU A 184 -13.21 -2.74 11.34
N LEU A 185 -13.65 -2.81 12.60
CA LEU A 185 -13.55 -4.05 13.39
C LEU A 185 -14.50 -5.14 12.86
N GLU A 186 -15.63 -4.74 12.29
CA GLU A 186 -16.54 -5.67 11.62
C GLU A 186 -15.90 -6.25 10.35
N PHE A 187 -15.21 -5.42 9.56
CA PHE A 187 -14.43 -5.89 8.42
C PHE A 187 -13.36 -6.89 8.86
N VAL A 188 -12.61 -6.61 9.94
CA VAL A 188 -11.61 -7.53 10.50
C VAL A 188 -12.25 -8.87 10.88
N ARG A 189 -13.41 -8.86 11.55
CA ARG A 189 -14.15 -10.07 11.92
C ARG A 189 -14.60 -10.87 10.71
N LYS A 190 -15.28 -10.24 9.74
CA LYS A 190 -15.72 -10.90 8.49
C LYS A 190 -14.54 -11.43 7.69
N PHE A 191 -13.42 -10.71 7.67
CA PHE A 191 -12.20 -11.17 7.00
C PHE A 191 -11.63 -12.44 7.63
N ARG A 192 -11.62 -12.52 8.98
CA ARG A 192 -11.25 -13.73 9.71
C ARG A 192 -12.15 -14.92 9.34
N GLU A 193 -13.47 -14.72 9.40
CA GLU A 193 -14.47 -15.75 9.05
C GLU A 193 -14.30 -16.24 7.62
N LYS A 194 -14.08 -15.30 6.68
CA LYS A 194 -13.86 -15.65 5.28
C LYS A 194 -12.64 -16.54 5.12
N LEU A 195 -11.51 -16.18 5.73
CA LEU A 195 -10.29 -16.99 5.67
C LEU A 195 -10.39 -18.36 6.36
N GLN A 196 -11.31 -18.54 7.30
CA GLN A 196 -11.61 -19.83 7.94
C GLN A 196 -12.49 -20.71 7.06
N SER A 197 -13.41 -20.10 6.30
CA SER A 197 -14.31 -20.82 5.36
C SER A 197 -13.61 -21.30 4.09
N LEU A 198 -12.47 -20.70 3.72
CA LEU A 198 -11.76 -21.08 2.50
C LEU A 198 -11.17 -22.49 2.62
N PRO A 199 -11.39 -23.36 1.61
CA PRO A 199 -10.86 -24.71 1.64
C PRO A 199 -9.33 -24.69 1.62
N SER A 200 -8.69 -25.64 2.31
CA SER A 200 -7.22 -25.70 2.46
C SER A 200 -6.47 -25.64 1.13
N LYS A 201 -7.07 -26.11 0.03
CA LYS A 201 -6.52 -26.08 -1.34
C LYS A 201 -6.29 -24.67 -1.87
N GLU A 202 -7.02 -23.67 -1.38
CA GLU A 202 -6.77 -22.28 -1.77
C GLU A 202 -5.48 -21.72 -1.18
N PHE A 203 -4.94 -22.33 -0.11
CA PHE A 203 -3.76 -21.85 0.61
C PHE A 203 -2.42 -22.55 0.26
N ILE A 204 -2.40 -23.48 -0.71
CA ILE A 204 -1.23 -24.36 -0.97
C ILE A 204 -0.17 -23.70 -1.88
N SER A 205 1.10 -23.90 -1.50
CA SER A 205 2.37 -23.46 -2.12
C SER A 205 2.37 -23.38 -3.63
#